data_AF-A0A182WRF5-F1
#
_entry.id   AF-A0A182WRF5-F1
#
_cell.length_a   1.000
_cell.length_b   1.000
_cell.length_c   1.000
_cell.angle_alpha   90.00
_cell.angle_beta   90.00
_cell.angle_gamma   90.00
#
_symmetry.space_group_name_H-M   'P 1'
#
loop_
_entity.id
_entity.type
_entity.pdbx_description
1 polymer ?
#
loop_
_entity_poly.entity_id
_entity_poly.type
_entity_poly.pdbx_seq_one_letter_code
_entity_poly.pdbx_strand_id
1 'polypeptide(L)'
;PPNIDDSLSSSDVIVREGSNVTLKCRATGSPTPTVKWKRDDNSKIAINRSLNVLEWEGNSIEITKISRLDMGAYLCIASNGVPPTVSKRIKVSVD
;
A
#
# COMPACT_ATOMS: atom_id res chain seq x y z
N PRO A 1 -10.21 -16.51 7.88
CA PRO A 1 -10.30 -15.26 7.07
C PRO A 1 -8.98 -14.50 7.16
N PRO A 2 -8.66 -13.64 6.19
CA PRO A 2 -7.50 -12.77 6.27
C PRO A 2 -7.72 -11.67 7.33
N ASN A 3 -6.64 -11.27 8.00
CA ASN A 3 -6.61 -10.19 8.99
C ASN A 3 -5.36 -9.34 8.78
N ILE A 4 -5.50 -8.01 8.68
CA ILE A 4 -4.37 -7.09 8.61
C ILE A 4 -3.95 -6.73 10.03
N ASP A 5 -2.66 -6.88 10.32
CA ASP A 5 -2.08 -6.46 11.60
C ASP A 5 -1.74 -4.97 11.54
N ASP A 6 -2.53 -4.15 12.24
CA ASP A 6 -2.37 -2.71 12.24
C ASP A 6 -1.05 -2.23 12.87
N SER A 7 -0.53 -2.97 13.84
CA SER A 7 0.72 -2.61 14.53
C SER A 7 1.96 -2.84 13.67
N LEU A 8 1.84 -3.73 12.69
CA LEU A 8 2.91 -4.12 11.76
C LEU A 8 2.73 -3.54 10.36
N SER A 9 1.65 -2.79 10.14
CA SER A 9 1.32 -2.14 8.88
C SER A 9 1.46 -0.62 9.01
N SER A 10 1.83 0.05 7.92
CA SER A 10 1.90 1.50 7.87
C SER A 10 0.55 2.15 8.20
N SER A 11 0.62 3.35 8.76
CA SER A 11 -0.52 4.25 8.96
C SER A 11 -0.32 5.50 8.10
N ASP A 12 -1.26 6.44 8.18
CA ASP A 12 -1.16 7.72 7.48
C ASP A 12 0.19 8.41 7.73
N VAL A 13 0.76 8.99 6.68
CA VAL A 13 2.11 9.56 6.70
C VAL A 13 2.18 10.86 5.92
N ILE A 14 2.98 11.79 6.45
CA ILE A 14 3.41 13.02 5.77
C ILE A 14 4.89 12.85 5.46
N VAL A 15 5.27 13.03 4.19
CA VAL A 15 6.62 12.77 3.69
C VAL A 15 7.14 14.01 2.99
N ARG A 16 8.40 14.36 3.23
CA ARG A 16 9.00 15.50 2.55
C ARG A 16 9.18 15.28 1.06
N GLU A 17 8.84 16.29 0.25
CA GLU A 17 9.03 16.22 -1.21
C GLU A 17 10.49 15.85 -1.56
N GLY A 18 10.65 14.93 -2.51
CA GLY A 18 11.94 14.38 -2.91
C GLY A 18 12.49 13.27 -2.01
N SER A 19 11.86 12.95 -0.88
CA SER A 19 12.26 11.83 0.00
C SER A 19 11.70 10.50 -0.48
N ASN A 20 12.12 9.39 0.15
CA ASN A 20 11.57 8.06 -0.13
C ASN A 20 10.54 7.68 0.94
N VAL A 21 9.52 6.93 0.55
CA VAL A 21 8.57 6.32 1.48
C VAL A 21 8.36 4.85 1.16
N THR A 22 8.30 4.03 2.20
CA THR A 22 7.92 2.62 2.12
C THR A 22 6.63 2.41 2.89
N LEU A 23 5.59 1.93 2.21
CA LEU A 23 4.35 1.52 2.85
C LEU A 23 4.37 0.01 3.03
N LYS A 24 4.10 -0.46 4.26
CA LYS A 24 4.07 -1.88 4.63
C LYS A 24 2.65 -2.28 4.99
N CYS A 25 2.29 -3.52 4.67
CA CYS A 25 1.02 -4.11 5.04
C CYS A 25 1.24 -5.58 5.34
N ARG A 26 1.01 -5.96 6.58
CA ARG A 26 1.19 -7.33 7.06
C ARG A 26 -0.17 -7.95 7.29
N ALA A 27 -0.43 -9.05 6.58
CA ALA A 27 -1.64 -9.82 6.74
C ALA A 27 -1.34 -11.22 7.30
N THR A 28 -2.30 -11.75 8.04
CA THR A 28 -2.28 -13.09 8.64
C THR A 28 -3.60 -13.80 8.31
N GLY A 29 -3.60 -15.12 8.33
CA GLY A 29 -4.78 -15.91 8.00
C GLY A 29 -4.40 -17.32 7.58
N SER A 30 -5.39 -18.20 7.49
CA SER A 30 -5.24 -19.54 6.94
C SER A 30 -6.30 -19.76 5.85
N PRO A 31 -5.92 -20.07 4.60
CA PRO A 31 -4.54 -20.09 4.07
C PRO A 31 -3.81 -18.75 4.19
N THR A 32 -2.48 -18.72 4.04
CA THR A 32 -1.68 -17.48 4.12
C THR A 32 -2.19 -16.45 3.09
N PRO A 33 -2.56 -15.22 3.49
CA PRO A 33 -3.06 -14.23 2.54
C PRO A 33 -1.98 -13.66 1.62
N THR A 34 -2.36 -13.35 0.39
CA THR A 34 -1.61 -12.46 -0.49
C THR A 34 -2.03 -11.02 -0.25
N VAL A 35 -1.07 -10.09 -0.42
CA VAL A 35 -1.30 -8.65 -0.27
C VAL A 35 -1.12 -7.97 -1.62
N LYS A 36 -2.11 -7.16 -2.01
CA LYS A 36 -2.05 -6.31 -3.20
C LYS A 36 -2.20 -4.84 -2.82
N TRP A 37 -1.47 -3.98 -3.51
CA TRP A 37 -1.52 -2.54 -3.38
C TRP A 37 -2.17 -1.92 -4.60
N LYS A 38 -3.02 -0.91 -4.38
CA LYS A 38 -3.53 -0.01 -5.41
C LYS A 38 -3.75 1.38 -4.84
N ARG A 39 -3.92 2.38 -5.71
CA ARG A 39 -4.41 3.69 -5.29
C ARG A 39 -5.93 3.69 -5.25
N ASP A 40 -6.49 4.38 -4.26
CA ASP A 40 -7.94 4.52 -4.05
C ASP A 40 -8.60 5.28 -5.22
N ASP A 41 -7.84 6.19 -5.85
CA ASP A 41 -8.26 6.97 -7.03
C ASP A 41 -8.09 6.23 -8.37
N ASN A 42 -7.70 4.95 -8.36
CA ASN A 42 -7.39 4.13 -9.53
C ASN A 42 -6.26 4.65 -10.44
N SER A 43 -5.45 5.62 -9.98
CA SER A 43 -4.24 6.02 -10.70
C SER A 43 -3.09 5.04 -10.47
N LYS A 44 -2.03 5.15 -11.28
CA LYS A 44 -0.89 4.24 -11.23
C LYS A 44 0.00 4.53 -10.02
N ILE A 45 0.53 3.47 -9.41
CA ILE A 45 1.60 3.55 -8.41
C ILE A 45 2.94 3.62 -9.14
N ALA A 46 3.73 4.65 -8.86
CA ALA A 46 5.08 4.83 -9.38
C ALA A 46 6.13 4.16 -8.47
N ILE A 47 6.22 2.83 -8.53
CA ILE A 47 7.14 2.03 -7.70
C ILE A 47 8.58 2.31 -8.09
N ASN A 48 9.37 2.77 -7.13
CA ASN A 48 10.79 3.12 -7.29
C ASN A 48 11.11 4.04 -8.48
N ARG A 49 10.10 4.75 -9.01
CA ARG A 49 10.16 5.52 -10.27
C ARG A 49 10.55 4.72 -11.52
N SER A 50 10.70 3.40 -11.43
CA SER A 50 11.02 2.53 -12.56
C SER A 50 9.79 1.85 -13.15
N LEU A 51 8.74 1.66 -12.35
CA LEU A 51 7.52 0.94 -12.73
C LEU A 51 6.27 1.75 -12.41
N ASN A 52 5.34 1.80 -13.35
CA ASN A 52 4.04 2.43 -13.18
C ASN A 52 2.93 1.40 -13.39
N VAL A 53 2.30 0.96 -12.31
CA VAL A 53 1.34 -0.15 -12.31
C VAL A 53 0.02 0.26 -11.65
N LEU A 54 -1.10 -0.33 -12.09
CA LEU A 54 -2.40 -0.11 -11.43
C LEU A 54 -2.50 -0.89 -10.12
N GLU A 55 -1.88 -2.07 -10.07
CA GLU A 55 -1.82 -2.91 -8.88
C GLU A 55 -0.40 -3.48 -8.71
N TRP A 56 -0.02 -3.75 -7.47
CA TRP A 56 1.25 -4.39 -7.13
C TRP A 56 1.05 -5.47 -6.08
N GLU A 57 1.55 -6.67 -6.32
CA GLU A 57 1.52 -7.76 -5.34
C GLU A 57 2.78 -7.73 -4.49
N GLY A 58 2.60 -7.68 -3.16
CA GLY A 58 3.69 -7.67 -2.20
C GLY A 58 3.30 -7.05 -0.87
N ASN A 59 4.04 -7.39 0.19
CA ASN A 59 3.79 -6.85 1.54
C ASN A 59 4.20 -5.38 1.69
N SER A 60 4.85 -4.79 0.69
CA SER A 60 5.24 -3.38 0.70
C SER A 60 5.37 -2.80 -0.70
N ILE A 61 5.21 -1.48 -0.77
CA ILE A 61 5.60 -0.66 -1.92
C ILE A 61 6.58 0.41 -1.48
N GLU A 62 7.55 0.71 -2.35
CA GLU A 62 8.51 1.79 -2.16
C GLU A 62 8.32 2.83 -3.27
N ILE A 63 8.20 4.10 -2.85
CA ILE A 63 8.08 5.26 -3.74
C ILE A 63 9.29 6.13 -3.46
N THR A 64 10.22 6.17 -4.40
CA THR A 64 11.44 6.97 -4.30
C THR A 64 11.22 8.36 -4.86
N LYS A 65 11.89 9.37 -4.29
CA LYS A 65 11.76 10.78 -4.70
C LYS A 65 10.30 11.20 -4.84
N ILE A 66 9.52 11.04 -3.76
CA ILE A 66 8.07 11.29 -3.76
C ILE A 66 7.76 12.74 -4.16
N SER A 67 6.67 12.95 -4.89
CA SER A 67 6.20 14.26 -5.34
C SER A 67 4.74 14.46 -4.96
N ARG A 68 4.23 15.68 -5.12
CA ARG A 68 2.80 15.98 -4.90
C ARG A 68 1.85 15.14 -5.77
N LEU A 69 2.29 14.65 -6.93
CA LEU A 69 1.51 13.77 -7.79
C LEU A 69 1.25 12.38 -7.18
N ASP A 70 2.07 11.98 -6.20
CA ASP A 70 1.94 10.71 -5.50
C ASP A 70 1.10 10.84 -4.23
N MET A 71 0.67 12.04 -3.85
CA MET A 71 -0.28 12.22 -2.75
C MET A 71 -1.58 11.49 -3.04
N GLY A 72 -2.19 10.94 -2.01
CA GLY A 72 -3.45 10.22 -2.15
C GLY A 72 -3.57 9.10 -1.13
N ALA A 73 -4.62 8.30 -1.28
CA ALA A 73 -4.82 7.12 -0.47
C ALA A 73 -4.39 5.87 -1.22
N TYR A 74 -3.64 5.03 -0.51
CA TYR A 74 -3.19 3.74 -0.96
C TYR A 74 -3.96 2.67 -0.17
N LEU A 75 -4.43 1.65 -0.87
CA LEU A 75 -5.13 0.52 -0.30
C LEU A 75 -4.21 -0.68 -0.36
N CYS A 76 -3.94 -1.30 0.79
CA CYS A 76 -3.47 -2.68 0.81
C CYS A 76 -4.65 -3.62 1.03
N ILE A 77 -4.75 -4.64 0.20
CA ILE A 77 -5.87 -5.57 0.13
C ILE A 77 -5.32 -6.97 0.40
N ALA A 78 -5.81 -7.61 1.45
CA ALA A 78 -5.41 -8.95 1.84
C ALA A 78 -6.50 -9.96 1.52
N SER A 79 -6.14 -11.00 0.75
CA SER A 79 -7.05 -12.09 0.36
C SER A 79 -6.37 -13.44 0.47
N ASN A 80 -7.11 -14.45 0.92
CA ASN A 80 -6.66 -15.85 0.92
C ASN A 80 -7.71 -16.80 0.34
N GLY A 81 -8.69 -16.27 -0.41
CA GLY A 81 -9.83 -17.03 -0.92
C GLY A 81 -10.95 -17.31 0.10
N VAL A 82 -10.75 -16.97 1.39
CA VAL A 82 -11.78 -17.07 2.44
C VAL A 82 -12.34 -15.67 2.72
N PRO A 83 -13.64 -15.41 2.49
CA PRO A 83 -14.26 -14.13 2.80
C PRO A 83 -14.23 -13.78 4.31
N PRO A 84 -14.27 -12.48 4.66
CA PRO A 84 -14.16 -11.34 3.75
C PRO A 84 -12.70 -11.07 3.34
N THR A 85 -12.51 -10.55 2.13
CA THR A 85 -11.30 -9.80 1.79
C THR A 85 -11.24 -8.56 2.68
N VAL A 86 -10.11 -8.30 3.32
CA VAL A 86 -9.92 -7.12 4.16
C VAL A 86 -8.97 -6.14 3.49
N SER A 87 -9.13 -4.85 3.79
CA SER A 87 -8.23 -3.83 3.27
C SER A 87 -7.93 -2.77 4.31
N LYS A 88 -6.73 -2.19 4.24
CA LYS A 88 -6.32 -1.03 5.04
C LYS A 88 -6.03 0.13 4.10
N ARG A 89 -6.58 1.31 4.44
CA ARG A 89 -6.38 2.56 3.74
C ARG A 89 -5.29 3.36 4.43
N ILE A 90 -4.31 3.84 3.66
CA ILE A 90 -3.17 4.62 4.14
C ILE A 90 -3.11 5.91 3.33
N LYS A 91 -3.26 7.06 3.98
CA LYS A 91 -3.14 8.37 3.36
C LYS A 91 -1.67 8.79 3.34
N VAL A 92 -1.17 9.10 2.15
CA VAL A 92 0.14 9.70 1.93
C VAL A 92 -0.05 11.16 1.56
N SER A 93 0.56 12.04 2.34
CA SER A 93 0.63 13.49 2.08
C SER A 93 2.09 13.90 1.87
N VAL A 94 2.32 14.91 1.04
CA VAL A 94 3.64 15.45 0.77
C VAL A 94 3.69 16.90 1.24
N ASP A 95 4.70 17.23 2.05
CA ASP A 95 4.91 18.60 2.56
C ASP A 95 5.43 19.56 1.47
#